data_AF-I4D4V1-F1
#
_entry.id   AF-I4D4V1-F1
#
_cell.length_a   1.000
_cell.length_b   1.000
_cell.length_c   1.000
_cell.angle_alpha   90.00
_cell.angle_beta   90.00
_cell.angle_gamma   90.00
#
_symmetry.space_group_name_H-M   'P 1'
#
loop_
_entity.id
_entity.type
_entity.pdbx_description
1 polymer ?
#
loop_
_entity_poly.entity_id
_entity_poly.type
_entity_poly.pdbx_seq_one_letter_code
_entity_poly.pdbx_strand_id
1 'polypeptide(L)'
;MSRKKQRVRYELDSGDIKSLTIEEIKAILRAADELIATGGRSMLAKILKGSKDKKVLEHRLDQCPVYGYHRELTLQEITHRIDWIIKKGYLEIEYTDRLPMLVFSKIGWEIERETYAGELLQKFERLLEGKDYSFVQELKDRNRGMIILFLDKIKQTGNARYIPILKVWKEIEYKKVQAEIQKVIDYLLKEGTIF
;
A
#
# COMPACT_ATOMS: atom_id res chain seq x y z
N MET A 1 -8.83 -18.08 -35.89
CA MET A 1 -9.55 -16.93 -35.28
C MET A 1 -9.88 -17.28 -33.82
N SER A 2 -9.19 -16.69 -32.85
CA SER A 2 -9.42 -16.97 -31.43
C SER A 2 -10.76 -16.38 -30.98
N ARG A 3 -11.68 -17.20 -30.48
CA ARG A 3 -12.95 -16.73 -29.89
C ARG A 3 -12.60 -15.77 -28.73
N LYS A 4 -12.90 -14.48 -28.86
CA LYS A 4 -12.77 -13.50 -27.76
C LYS A 4 -13.51 -14.06 -26.55
N LYS A 5 -12.77 -14.49 -25.51
CA LYS A 5 -13.35 -15.05 -24.28
C LYS A 5 -14.20 -13.97 -23.61
N GLN A 6 -15.42 -14.31 -23.20
CA GLN A 6 -16.34 -13.37 -22.57
C GLN A 6 -15.75 -12.87 -21.24
N ARG A 7 -15.79 -11.55 -21.03
CA ARG A 7 -15.39 -10.89 -19.78
C ARG A 7 -16.34 -11.30 -18.65
N VAL A 8 -15.77 -11.55 -17.47
CA VAL A 8 -16.57 -11.78 -16.25
C VAL A 8 -17.29 -10.47 -15.92
N ARG A 9 -18.62 -10.52 -15.85
CA ARG A 9 -19.44 -9.36 -15.51
C ARG A 9 -19.36 -9.08 -14.01
N TYR A 10 -19.53 -7.81 -13.66
CA TYR A 10 -19.66 -7.37 -12.29
C TYR A 10 -20.76 -6.32 -12.19
N GLU A 11 -21.38 -6.26 -11.02
CA GLU A 11 -22.31 -5.21 -10.62
C GLU A 11 -21.81 -4.66 -9.29
N LEU A 12 -21.84 -3.33 -9.15
CA LEU A 12 -21.42 -2.65 -7.93
C LEU A 12 -22.67 -2.32 -7.11
N ASP A 13 -22.77 -2.89 -5.93
CA ASP A 13 -23.85 -2.62 -4.97
C ASP A 13 -23.25 -2.10 -3.67
N SER A 14 -23.65 -0.90 -3.28
CA SER A 14 -23.14 -0.26 -2.06
C SER A 14 -24.11 -0.39 -0.89
N GLY A 15 -25.24 -1.10 -1.06
CA GLY A 15 -26.34 -1.11 -0.11
C GLY A 15 -26.73 0.31 0.30
N ASP A 16 -26.99 0.50 1.61
CA ASP A 16 -27.40 1.78 2.19
C ASP A 16 -26.23 2.68 2.62
N ILE A 17 -24.99 2.38 2.21
CA ILE A 17 -23.80 3.11 2.64
C ILE A 17 -23.79 4.51 2.00
N LYS A 18 -23.92 5.54 2.85
CA LYS A 18 -23.85 6.95 2.43
C LYS A 18 -22.43 7.49 2.45
N SER A 19 -21.67 7.13 3.47
CA SER A 19 -20.29 7.57 3.72
C SER A 19 -19.51 6.53 4.52
N LEU A 20 -18.19 6.55 4.37
CA LEU A 20 -17.23 5.82 5.21
C LEU A 20 -16.30 6.81 5.90
N THR A 21 -15.76 6.44 7.06
CA THR A 21 -14.75 7.25 7.72
C THR A 21 -13.44 7.24 6.93
N ILE A 22 -12.55 8.20 7.21
CA ILE A 22 -11.25 8.23 6.55
C ILE A 22 -10.38 7.03 6.95
N GLU A 23 -10.52 6.53 8.17
CA GLU A 23 -9.86 5.32 8.66
C GLU A 23 -10.36 4.08 7.93
N GLU A 24 -11.67 3.96 7.68
CA GLU A 24 -12.23 2.87 6.87
C GLU A 24 -11.73 2.93 5.42
N ILE A 25 -11.70 4.13 4.81
CA ILE A 25 -11.17 4.32 3.46
C ILE A 25 -9.70 3.88 3.40
N LYS A 26 -8.87 4.35 4.35
CA LYS A 26 -7.46 3.97 4.45
C LYS A 26 -7.28 2.47 4.64
N ALA A 27 -8.08 1.84 5.52
CA ALA A 27 -8.00 0.40 5.74
C ALA A 27 -8.34 -0.41 4.49
N ILE A 28 -9.36 -0.01 3.73
CA ILE A 28 -9.73 -0.69 2.48
C ILE A 28 -8.63 -0.52 1.42
N LEU A 29 -8.07 0.69 1.26
CA LEU A 29 -6.98 0.96 0.33
C LEU A 29 -5.70 0.20 0.72
N ARG A 30 -5.37 0.18 2.01
CA ARG A 30 -4.19 -0.52 2.52
C ARG A 30 -4.28 -2.02 2.34
N ALA A 31 -5.48 -2.59 2.51
CA ALA A 31 -5.74 -4.00 2.20
C ALA A 31 -5.71 -4.29 0.69
N ALA A 32 -6.11 -3.32 -0.15
CA ALA A 32 -6.10 -3.46 -1.60
C ALA A 32 -4.67 -3.52 -2.16
N ASP A 33 -3.70 -2.82 -1.55
CA ASP A 33 -2.29 -2.83 -1.99
C ASP A 33 -1.72 -4.25 -2.17
N GLU A 34 -2.12 -5.19 -1.30
CA GLU A 34 -1.69 -6.59 -1.33
C GLU A 34 -2.17 -7.36 -2.58
N LEU A 35 -3.17 -6.84 -3.32
CA LEU A 35 -3.79 -7.53 -4.45
C LEU A 35 -4.06 -6.64 -5.68
N ILE A 36 -3.52 -5.42 -5.73
CA ILE A 36 -3.66 -4.55 -6.90
C ILE A 36 -3.20 -5.27 -8.18
N ALA A 37 -3.98 -5.12 -9.24
CA ALA A 37 -3.80 -5.72 -10.56
C ALA A 37 -3.80 -7.27 -10.59
N THR A 38 -3.96 -7.95 -9.45
CA THR A 38 -3.86 -9.41 -9.36
C THR A 38 -5.09 -10.07 -8.71
N GLY A 39 -5.87 -9.31 -7.94
CA GLY A 39 -7.08 -9.76 -7.27
C GLY A 39 -8.28 -8.84 -7.48
N GLY A 40 -9.45 -9.40 -7.17
CA GLY A 40 -10.74 -8.69 -7.26
C GLY A 40 -11.39 -8.49 -5.89
N ARG A 41 -12.57 -7.87 -5.92
CA ARG A 41 -13.40 -7.49 -4.75
C ARG A 41 -13.59 -8.61 -3.74
N SER A 42 -13.85 -9.83 -4.19
CA SER A 42 -14.08 -10.97 -3.29
C SER A 42 -12.84 -11.36 -2.49
N MET A 43 -11.62 -11.18 -3.03
CA MET A 43 -10.39 -11.43 -2.27
C MET A 43 -10.16 -10.31 -1.26
N LEU A 44 -10.33 -9.06 -1.67
CA LEU A 44 -10.22 -7.90 -0.77
C LEU A 44 -11.19 -8.03 0.42
N ALA A 45 -12.43 -8.44 0.18
CA ALA A 45 -13.41 -8.67 1.25
C ALA A 45 -12.94 -9.75 2.25
N LYS A 46 -12.27 -10.81 1.77
CA LYS A 46 -11.74 -11.88 2.62
C LYS A 46 -10.57 -11.41 3.49
N ILE A 47 -9.69 -10.55 2.96
CA ILE A 47 -8.60 -9.93 3.74
C ILE A 47 -9.21 -9.08 4.87
N LEU A 48 -10.10 -8.16 4.52
CA LEU A 48 -10.75 -7.27 5.49
C LEU A 48 -11.59 -8.03 6.52
N LYS A 49 -12.19 -9.17 6.16
CA LYS A 49 -12.91 -10.06 7.08
C LYS A 49 -11.98 -10.82 8.04
N GLY A 50 -10.70 -11.02 7.68
CA GLY A 50 -9.82 -11.90 8.43
C GLY A 50 -10.08 -13.38 8.12
N SER A 51 -10.41 -13.70 6.87
CA SER A 51 -10.82 -15.05 6.45
C SER A 51 -9.66 -16.03 6.38
N LYS A 52 -9.78 -17.18 7.03
CA LYS A 52 -8.84 -18.32 6.92
C LYS A 52 -8.95 -19.09 5.60
N ASP A 53 -9.46 -18.46 4.54
CA ASP A 53 -9.58 -19.06 3.21
C ASP A 53 -8.20 -19.52 2.72
N LYS A 54 -8.15 -20.68 2.08
CA LYS A 54 -6.90 -21.31 1.64
C LYS A 54 -6.05 -20.36 0.78
N LYS A 55 -6.66 -19.61 -0.15
CA LYS A 55 -5.91 -18.69 -1.02
C LYS A 55 -5.38 -17.47 -0.27
N VAL A 56 -6.09 -17.01 0.76
CA VAL A 56 -5.62 -15.91 1.62
C VAL A 56 -4.30 -16.31 2.28
N LEU A 57 -4.26 -17.50 2.87
CA LEU A 57 -3.08 -18.01 3.57
C LEU A 57 -1.94 -18.41 2.60
N GLU A 58 -2.27 -19.05 1.47
CA GLU A 58 -1.28 -19.43 0.45
C GLU A 58 -0.51 -18.23 -0.10
N HIS A 59 -1.20 -17.10 -0.27
CA HIS A 59 -0.61 -15.85 -0.73
C HIS A 59 -0.12 -14.95 0.43
N ARG A 60 -0.16 -15.43 1.67
CA ARG A 60 0.25 -14.70 2.89
C ARG A 60 -0.47 -13.36 3.08
N LEU A 61 -1.69 -13.25 2.57
CA LEU A 61 -2.51 -12.03 2.68
C LEU A 61 -2.99 -11.78 4.12
N ASP A 62 -2.85 -12.78 4.99
CA ASP A 62 -3.03 -12.66 6.44
C ASP A 62 -1.93 -11.84 7.14
N GLN A 63 -0.82 -11.53 6.45
CA GLN A 63 0.23 -10.64 6.95
C GLN A 63 -0.07 -9.15 6.71
N CYS A 64 -1.16 -8.83 6.00
CA CYS A 64 -1.60 -7.46 5.78
C CYS A 64 -1.83 -6.75 7.14
N PRO A 65 -1.33 -5.52 7.36
CA PRO A 65 -1.48 -4.81 8.64
C PRO A 65 -2.92 -4.60 9.10
N VAL A 66 -3.84 -4.58 8.13
CA VAL A 66 -5.28 -4.37 8.34
C VAL A 66 -6.10 -5.65 8.11
N TYR A 67 -5.45 -6.82 8.17
CA TYR A 67 -6.12 -8.11 8.06
C TYR A 67 -7.16 -8.28 9.19
N GLY A 68 -8.41 -8.52 8.82
CA GLY A 68 -9.51 -8.61 9.77
C GLY A 68 -9.99 -7.27 10.34
N TYR A 69 -9.67 -6.13 9.72
CA TYR A 69 -10.17 -4.81 10.13
C TYR A 69 -11.70 -4.76 10.27
N HIS A 70 -12.42 -5.50 9.42
CA HIS A 70 -13.88 -5.65 9.44
C HIS A 70 -14.31 -7.05 9.91
N ARG A 71 -13.61 -7.64 10.90
CA ARG A 71 -13.91 -8.99 11.41
C ARG A 71 -15.36 -9.18 11.86
N GLU A 72 -15.99 -8.14 12.39
CA GLU A 72 -17.37 -8.22 12.90
C GLU A 72 -18.43 -8.14 11.80
N LEU A 73 -18.08 -7.66 10.60
CA LEU A 73 -19.02 -7.48 9.49
C LEU A 73 -19.18 -8.77 8.67
N THR A 74 -20.34 -8.97 8.06
CA THR A 74 -20.53 -10.02 7.06
C THR A 74 -19.73 -9.73 5.78
N LEU A 75 -19.43 -10.76 4.98
CA LEU A 75 -18.76 -10.56 3.69
C LEU A 75 -19.54 -9.66 2.74
N GLN A 76 -20.88 -9.69 2.81
CA GLN A 76 -21.74 -8.82 2.01
C GLN A 76 -21.59 -7.35 2.42
N GLU A 77 -21.65 -7.05 3.72
CA GLU A 77 -21.45 -5.68 4.23
C GLU A 77 -20.07 -5.12 3.92
N ILE A 78 -19.03 -5.97 3.91
CA ILE A 78 -17.68 -5.58 3.47
C ILE A 78 -17.66 -5.33 1.97
N THR A 79 -18.31 -6.19 1.18
CA THR A 79 -18.41 -6.00 -0.28
C THR A 79 -19.13 -4.70 -0.63
N HIS A 80 -20.20 -4.34 0.09
CA HIS A 80 -20.88 -3.06 -0.08
C HIS A 80 -19.95 -1.86 0.15
N ARG A 81 -19.06 -1.94 1.16
CA ARG A 81 -18.04 -0.90 1.43
C ARG A 81 -17.03 -0.81 0.31
N ILE A 82 -16.52 -1.94 -0.18
CA ILE A 82 -15.60 -1.98 -1.32
C ILE A 82 -16.27 -1.39 -2.57
N ASP A 83 -17.52 -1.75 -2.86
CA ASP A 83 -18.25 -1.21 -3.99
C ASP A 83 -18.51 0.29 -3.85
N TRP A 84 -18.75 0.78 -2.64
CA TRP A 84 -18.81 2.22 -2.35
C TRP A 84 -17.48 2.92 -2.67
N ILE A 85 -16.34 2.35 -2.22
CA ILE A 85 -14.98 2.85 -2.49
C ILE A 85 -14.73 2.94 -4.01
N ILE A 86 -15.18 1.94 -4.78
CA ILE A 86 -15.06 1.94 -6.24
C ILE A 86 -15.97 3.02 -6.86
N LYS A 87 -17.24 3.08 -6.46
CA LYS A 87 -18.18 4.09 -6.99
C LYS A 87 -17.76 5.53 -6.69
N LYS A 88 -17.07 5.76 -5.57
CA LYS A 88 -16.52 7.08 -5.20
C LYS A 88 -15.18 7.40 -5.86
N GLY A 89 -14.64 6.49 -6.67
CA GLY A 89 -13.42 6.73 -7.44
C GLY A 89 -12.17 6.71 -6.58
N TYR A 90 -12.12 5.91 -5.52
CA TYR A 90 -10.89 5.61 -4.79
C TYR A 90 -10.19 4.37 -5.36
N LEU A 91 -10.97 3.35 -5.73
CA LEU A 91 -10.50 2.21 -6.52
C LEU A 91 -11.21 2.18 -7.87
N GLU A 92 -10.56 1.56 -8.84
CA GLU A 92 -11.11 1.32 -10.17
C GLU A 92 -11.02 -0.18 -10.50
N ILE A 93 -11.73 -0.58 -11.55
CA ILE A 93 -11.68 -1.95 -12.06
C ILE A 93 -11.13 -1.92 -13.48
N GLU A 94 -10.04 -2.64 -13.69
CA GLU A 94 -9.48 -2.89 -15.01
C GLU A 94 -9.58 -4.37 -15.38
N TYR A 95 -9.64 -4.67 -16.68
CA TYR A 95 -9.67 -6.04 -17.15
C TYR A 95 -8.29 -6.52 -17.57
N THR A 96 -7.77 -7.51 -16.85
CA THR A 96 -6.67 -8.35 -17.33
C THR A 96 -7.28 -9.58 -17.99
N ASP A 97 -7.14 -9.67 -19.31
CA ASP A 97 -7.86 -10.61 -20.18
C ASP A 97 -9.39 -10.55 -19.99
N ARG A 98 -9.93 -11.48 -19.19
CA ARG A 98 -11.35 -11.63 -18.90
C ARG A 98 -11.71 -11.31 -17.45
N LEU A 99 -10.71 -11.10 -16.58
CA LEU A 99 -10.90 -10.98 -15.14
C LEU A 99 -10.87 -9.50 -14.72
N PRO A 100 -11.86 -9.02 -13.97
CA PRO A 100 -11.84 -7.69 -13.37
C PRO A 100 -10.89 -7.68 -12.17
N MET A 101 -9.86 -6.85 -12.24
CA MET A 101 -8.88 -6.63 -11.19
C MET A 101 -9.02 -5.24 -10.61
N LEU A 102 -8.76 -5.11 -9.30
CA LEU A 102 -8.76 -3.81 -8.65
C LEU A 102 -7.46 -3.07 -8.95
N VAL A 103 -7.58 -1.79 -9.27
CA VAL A 103 -6.45 -0.86 -9.38
C VAL A 103 -6.74 0.40 -8.56
N PHE A 104 -5.69 1.10 -8.15
CA PHE A 104 -5.87 2.41 -7.53
C PHE A 104 -6.31 3.44 -8.57
N SER A 105 -7.33 4.23 -8.22
CA SER A 105 -7.51 5.53 -8.87
C SER A 105 -6.37 6.47 -8.51
N LYS A 106 -6.31 7.64 -9.14
CA LYS A 106 -5.36 8.70 -8.73
C LYS A 106 -5.52 9.09 -7.25
N ILE A 107 -6.76 9.32 -6.78
CA ILE A 107 -7.03 9.78 -5.41
C ILE A 107 -6.72 8.66 -4.41
N GLY A 108 -7.14 7.43 -4.71
CA GLY A 108 -6.85 6.27 -3.86
C GLY A 108 -5.35 6.02 -3.75
N TRP A 109 -4.59 6.17 -4.85
CA TRP A 109 -3.14 6.05 -4.82
C TRP A 109 -2.48 7.13 -3.97
N GLU A 110 -2.97 8.37 -4.04
CA GLU A 110 -2.45 9.47 -3.22
C GLU A 110 -2.64 9.21 -1.72
N ILE A 111 -3.79 8.66 -1.32
CA ILE A 111 -4.08 8.29 0.07
C ILE A 111 -3.22 7.09 0.51
N GLU A 112 -3.12 6.07 -0.34
CA GLU A 112 -2.40 4.85 -0.01
C GLU A 112 -0.90 5.10 0.14
N ARG A 113 -0.27 5.74 -0.84
CA ARG A 113 1.18 6.01 -0.79
C ARG A 113 1.57 6.87 0.42
N GLU A 114 0.68 7.75 0.86
CA GLU A 114 0.87 8.58 2.06
C GLU A 114 0.76 7.74 3.34
N THR A 115 -0.24 6.86 3.39
CA THR A 115 -0.44 5.91 4.50
C THR A 115 0.75 4.97 4.63
N TYR A 116 1.14 4.31 3.53
CA TYR A 116 2.25 3.38 3.51
C TYR A 116 3.60 4.06 3.81
N ALA A 117 3.87 5.24 3.26
CA ALA A 117 5.10 5.97 3.59
C ALA A 117 5.16 6.36 5.08
N GLY A 118 4.02 6.61 5.73
CA GLY A 118 3.92 6.79 7.18
C GLY A 118 4.27 5.52 7.96
N GLU A 119 3.74 4.37 7.54
CA GLU A 119 4.08 3.06 8.13
C GLU A 119 5.58 2.75 8.00
N LEU A 120 6.16 3.02 6.82
CA LEU A 120 7.59 2.87 6.56
C LEU A 120 8.44 3.74 7.47
N LEU A 121 8.04 4.99 7.71
CA LEU A 121 8.75 5.89 8.61
C LEU A 121 8.75 5.37 10.04
N GLN A 122 7.60 4.92 10.54
CA GLN A 122 7.50 4.31 11.87
C GLN A 122 8.37 3.04 11.97
N LYS A 123 8.42 2.23 10.91
CA LYS A 123 9.28 1.04 10.88
C LYS A 123 10.75 1.42 10.89
N PHE A 124 11.16 2.41 10.10
CA PHE A 124 12.53 2.92 10.07
C PHE A 124 12.97 3.46 11.43
N GLU A 125 12.11 4.22 12.13
CA GLU A 125 12.41 4.74 13.48
C GLU A 125 12.76 3.60 14.45
N ARG A 126 12.00 2.50 14.44
CA ARG A 126 12.30 1.32 15.28
C ARG A 126 13.62 0.64 14.90
N LEU A 127 14.00 0.68 13.62
CA LEU A 127 15.28 0.10 13.16
C LEU A 127 16.50 0.95 13.56
N LEU A 128 16.31 2.24 13.88
CA LEU A 128 17.39 3.09 14.37
C LEU A 128 17.99 2.59 15.70
N GLU A 129 17.20 1.86 16.49
CA GLU A 129 17.64 1.25 17.75
C GLU A 129 18.44 -0.03 17.50
N GLY A 130 17.99 -0.87 16.56
CA GLY A 130 18.53 -2.22 16.34
C GLY A 130 19.72 -2.33 15.37
N LYS A 131 19.97 -1.32 14.52
CA LYS A 131 21.00 -1.30 13.48
C LYS A 131 20.93 -2.43 12.42
N ASP A 132 19.85 -3.21 12.40
CA ASP A 132 19.56 -4.13 11.29
C ASP A 132 18.84 -3.36 10.17
N TYR A 133 19.55 -3.14 9.07
CA TYR A 133 19.05 -2.40 7.92
C TYR A 133 18.67 -3.30 6.74
N SER A 134 18.54 -4.62 6.96
CA SER A 134 18.14 -5.57 5.90
C SER A 134 16.77 -5.25 5.30
N PHE A 135 15.88 -4.59 6.06
CA PHE A 135 14.55 -4.19 5.61
C PHE A 135 14.56 -3.33 4.33
N VAL A 136 15.62 -2.56 4.06
CA VAL A 136 15.69 -1.72 2.86
C VAL A 136 15.60 -2.52 1.55
N GLN A 137 15.89 -3.84 1.60
CA GLN A 137 15.69 -4.74 0.48
C GLN A 137 14.21 -4.86 0.06
N GLU A 138 13.26 -4.73 1.00
CA GLU A 138 11.82 -4.79 0.72
C GLU A 138 11.30 -3.52 -0.02
N LEU A 139 12.11 -2.46 -0.04
CA LEU A 139 11.81 -1.20 -0.74
C LEU A 139 12.25 -1.20 -2.20
N LYS A 140 13.05 -2.18 -2.60
CA LYS A 140 13.51 -2.30 -3.98
C LYS A 140 12.33 -2.52 -4.92
N ASP A 141 12.42 -1.93 -6.10
CA ASP A 141 11.40 -2.01 -7.17
C ASP A 141 10.02 -1.42 -6.83
N ARG A 142 9.88 -0.78 -5.66
CA ARG A 142 8.65 -0.08 -5.28
C ARG A 142 8.42 1.13 -6.18
N ASN A 143 7.16 1.60 -6.20
CA ASN A 143 6.77 2.75 -6.99
C ASN A 143 7.65 3.97 -6.67
N ARG A 144 8.34 4.50 -7.68
CA ARG A 144 9.29 5.60 -7.51
C ARG A 144 8.68 6.85 -6.87
N GLY A 145 7.42 7.16 -7.18
CA GLY A 145 6.73 8.30 -6.58
C GLY A 145 6.50 8.12 -5.08
N MET A 146 6.19 6.90 -4.64
CA MET A 146 6.08 6.55 -3.21
C MET A 146 7.45 6.63 -2.53
N ILE A 147 8.51 6.13 -3.16
CA ILE A 147 9.89 6.22 -2.62
C ILE A 147 10.32 7.68 -2.43
N ILE A 148 10.05 8.55 -3.41
CA ILE A 148 10.38 9.98 -3.30
C ILE A 148 9.60 10.63 -2.16
N LEU A 149 8.31 10.32 -2.02
CA LEU A 149 7.49 10.81 -0.90
C LEU A 149 8.04 10.34 0.45
N PHE A 150 8.45 9.06 0.54
CA PHE A 150 9.03 8.51 1.76
C PHE A 150 10.35 9.19 2.13
N LEU A 151 11.22 9.42 1.15
CA LEU A 151 12.47 10.17 1.34
C LEU A 151 12.23 11.60 1.81
N ASP A 152 11.21 12.27 1.27
CA ASP A 152 10.84 13.61 1.72
C ASP A 152 10.32 13.60 3.17
N LYS A 153 9.53 12.59 3.57
CA LYS A 153 9.13 12.41 4.97
C LYS A 153 10.33 12.23 5.90
N ILE A 154 11.30 11.39 5.53
CA ILE A 154 12.54 11.22 6.30
C ILE A 154 13.27 12.57 6.42
N LYS A 155 13.43 13.29 5.31
CA LYS A 155 14.07 14.60 5.28
C LYS A 155 13.39 15.59 6.23
N GLN A 156 12.06 15.65 6.23
CA GLN A 156 11.26 16.54 7.06
C GLN A 156 11.39 16.25 8.57
N THR A 157 11.78 15.03 8.96
CA THR A 157 12.07 14.75 10.38
C THR A 157 13.27 15.54 10.90
N GLY A 158 14.21 15.92 10.02
CA GLY A 158 15.49 16.50 10.42
C GLY A 158 16.38 15.54 11.23
N ASN A 159 16.00 14.28 11.41
CA ASN A 159 16.72 13.35 12.27
C ASN A 159 17.93 12.73 11.55
N ALA A 160 19.13 13.18 11.89
CA ALA A 160 20.38 12.71 11.29
C ALA A 160 20.67 11.22 11.58
N ARG A 161 19.97 10.60 12.53
CA ARG A 161 20.10 9.16 12.82
C ARG A 161 19.65 8.27 11.66
N TYR A 162 18.89 8.79 10.68
CA TYR A 162 18.54 8.04 9.48
C TYR A 162 19.70 7.87 8.48
N ILE A 163 20.79 8.63 8.60
CA ILE A 163 21.90 8.59 7.62
C ILE A 163 22.48 7.18 7.42
N PRO A 164 22.75 6.36 8.45
CA PRO A 164 23.29 5.01 8.26
C PRO A 164 22.38 4.10 7.44
N ILE A 165 21.07 4.05 7.74
CA ILE A 165 20.11 3.23 6.97
C ILE A 165 19.96 3.75 5.53
N LEU A 166 19.97 5.08 5.33
CA LEU A 166 19.95 5.68 3.99
C LEU A 166 21.19 5.31 3.17
N LYS A 167 22.38 5.26 3.79
CA LYS A 167 23.60 4.82 3.10
C LYS A 167 23.49 3.38 2.64
N VAL A 168 23.04 2.47 3.50
CA VAL A 168 22.84 1.05 3.13
C VAL A 168 21.80 0.91 2.03
N TRP A 169 20.69 1.65 2.14
CA TRP A 169 19.64 1.63 1.12
C TRP A 169 20.15 2.14 -0.23
N LYS A 170 20.95 3.20 -0.25
CA LYS A 170 21.52 3.76 -1.48
C LYS A 170 22.32 2.72 -2.28
N GLU A 171 23.09 1.86 -1.63
CA GLU A 171 23.97 0.90 -2.31
C GLU A 171 23.22 -0.13 -3.18
N ILE A 172 21.95 -0.41 -2.88
CA ILE A 172 21.16 -1.44 -3.58
C ILE A 172 20.21 -0.88 -4.63
N GLU A 173 20.12 0.45 -4.73
CA GLU A 173 19.15 1.17 -5.54
C GLU A 173 19.65 1.55 -6.94
N TYR A 174 18.72 1.84 -7.85
CA TYR A 174 19.07 2.36 -9.17
C TYR A 174 19.57 3.81 -9.10
N LYS A 175 20.46 4.20 -10.02
CA LYS A 175 21.11 5.54 -10.06
C LYS A 175 20.16 6.73 -9.80
N LYS A 176 18.92 6.68 -10.31
CA LYS A 176 17.94 7.75 -10.10
C LYS A 176 17.47 7.84 -8.65
N VAL A 177 17.25 6.72 -7.98
CA VAL A 177 16.85 6.69 -6.56
C VAL A 177 18.06 6.98 -5.67
N GLN A 178 19.25 6.47 -6.03
CA GLN A 178 20.50 6.80 -5.34
C GLN A 178 20.75 8.31 -5.23
N ALA A 179 20.46 9.06 -6.30
CA ALA A 179 20.60 10.51 -6.32
C ALA A 179 19.62 11.19 -5.35
N GLU A 180 18.37 10.72 -5.27
CA GLU A 180 17.39 11.27 -4.31
C GLU A 180 17.76 10.93 -2.87
N ILE A 181 18.22 9.70 -2.60
CA ILE A 181 18.72 9.31 -1.27
C ILE A 181 19.91 10.19 -0.88
N GLN A 182 20.86 10.43 -1.80
CA GLN A 182 22.02 11.26 -1.52
C GLN A 182 21.62 12.70 -1.15
N LYS A 183 20.65 13.30 -1.84
CA LYS A 183 20.16 14.65 -1.49
C LYS A 183 19.60 14.70 -0.06
N VAL A 184 18.91 13.66 0.38
CA VAL A 184 18.41 13.58 1.77
C VAL A 184 19.56 13.42 2.75
N ILE A 185 20.54 12.57 2.45
CA ILE A 185 21.75 12.43 3.28
C ILE A 185 22.48 13.78 3.40
N ASP A 186 22.71 14.48 2.29
CA ASP A 186 23.41 15.76 2.27
C ASP A 186 22.66 16.82 3.09
N TYR A 187 21.33 16.84 2.98
CA TYR A 187 20.49 17.72 3.80
C TYR A 187 20.62 17.40 5.29
N LEU A 188 20.50 16.12 5.68
CA LEU A 188 20.58 15.71 7.08
C LEU A 188 21.98 15.90 7.67
N LEU A 189 23.05 15.79 6.87
CA LEU A 189 24.42 16.09 7.30
C LEU A 189 24.61 17.58 7.59
N LYS A 190 23.93 18.45 6.84
CA LYS A 190 24.10 19.91 6.94
C LYS A 190 23.18 20.54 7.99
N GLU A 191 21.90 20.16 7.97
CA GLU A 191 20.82 20.82 8.73
C GLU A 191 20.19 19.89 9.78
N GLY A 192 20.55 18.60 9.79
CA GLY A 192 19.93 17.61 10.66
C GLY A 192 20.48 17.62 12.09
N THR A 193 19.67 17.13 13.01
CA THR A 193 19.98 17.01 14.44
C THR A 193 19.85 15.55 14.88
N ILE A 194 20.63 15.16 15.89
CA ILE A 194 20.53 13.85 16.51
C ILE A 194 19.61 13.99 17.72
N PHE A 195 18.51 13.24 17.73
CA PHE A 195 17.57 13.14 18.84
C PHE A 195 17.60 11.75 19.47
#